data_AF-A0A7V9NSY1-F1
#
_entry.id   AF-A0A7V9NSY1-F1
#
_cell.length_a   1.000
_cell.length_b   1.000
_cell.length_c   1.000
_cell.angle_alpha   90.00
_cell.angle_beta   90.00
_cell.angle_gamma   90.00
#
_symmetry.space_group_name_H-M   'P 1'
#
loop_
_entity.id
_entity.type
_entity.pdbx_description
1 polymer ?
#
loop_
_entity_poly.entity_id
_entity_poly.type
_entity_poly.pdbx_seq_one_letter_code
_entity_poly.pdbx_strand_id
1 'polypeptide(L)'
;MPARFFVDETDLWLAKRLAAVHADVAYPGSSSLPSVPRGTPDDDWLPIVGRLGLVVFTRDKRIRYRPVERQSWVTHGVRGFALTSTKS
;
A
#
# COMPACT_ATOMS: atom_id res chain seq x y z
N MET A 1 -9.54 -10.42 -12.11
CA MET A 1 -9.40 -8.98 -12.39
C MET A 1 -7.98 -8.57 -11.98
N PRO A 2 -7.29 -7.68 -12.71
CA PRO A 2 -5.99 -7.17 -12.28
C PRO A 2 -6.13 -6.40 -10.96
N ALA A 3 -5.09 -6.43 -10.12
CA ALA A 3 -5.08 -5.65 -8.89
C ALA A 3 -5.25 -4.15 -9.20
N ARG A 4 -6.03 -3.47 -8.37
CA ARG A 4 -6.30 -2.01 -8.44
C ARG A 4 -5.93 -1.32 -7.14
N PHE A 5 -6.02 -2.04 -6.03
CA PHE A 5 -5.72 -1.53 -4.70
C PHE A 5 -4.55 -2.30 -4.11
N PHE A 6 -3.73 -1.58 -3.34
CA PHE A 6 -2.65 -2.16 -2.54
C PHE A 6 -2.84 -1.75 -1.09
N VAL A 7 -2.86 -2.71 -0.17
CA VAL A 7 -2.89 -2.41 1.27
C VAL A 7 -1.53 -2.70 1.85
N ASP A 8 -0.92 -1.66 2.39
CA ASP A 8 0.40 -1.67 3.01
C ASP A 8 0.43 -2.59 4.26
N GLU A 9 1.62 -3.07 4.61
CA GLU A 9 1.85 -4.02 5.69
C GLU A 9 1.43 -3.48 7.06
N THR A 10 1.35 -2.15 7.20
CA THR A 10 0.86 -1.47 8.40
C THR A 10 -0.55 -1.86 8.82
N ASP A 11 -1.36 -2.46 7.92
CA ASP A 11 -2.67 -3.02 8.25
C ASP A 11 -2.99 -4.31 7.46
N LEU A 12 -2.14 -5.33 7.63
CA LEU A 12 -2.32 -6.64 7.00
C LEU A 12 -3.65 -7.33 7.34
N TRP A 13 -4.25 -7.05 8.50
CA TRP A 13 -5.54 -7.62 8.83
C TRP A 13 -6.63 -7.08 7.92
N LEU A 14 -6.69 -5.75 7.72
CA LEU A 14 -7.61 -5.13 6.78
C LEU A 14 -7.34 -5.62 5.35
N ALA A 15 -6.06 -5.70 4.97
CA ALA A 15 -5.63 -6.20 3.67
C ALA A 15 -6.24 -7.57 3.34
N LYS A 16 -6.09 -8.53 4.25
CA LYS A 16 -6.62 -9.89 4.09
C LYS A 16 -8.15 -9.92 4.04
N ARG A 17 -8.82 -9.08 4.83
CA ARG A 17 -10.29 -8.99 4.83
C ARG A 17 -10.83 -8.40 3.52
N LEU A 18 -10.21 -7.35 3.01
CA LEU A 18 -10.58 -6.76 1.73
C LEU A 18 -10.31 -7.75 0.58
N ALA A 19 -9.15 -8.40 0.56
CA ALA A 19 -8.82 -9.40 -0.46
C ALA A 19 -9.72 -10.63 -0.44
N ALA A 20 -10.29 -11.00 0.71
CA ALA A 20 -11.25 -12.10 0.82
C ALA A 20 -12.60 -11.79 0.16
N VAL A 21 -12.95 -10.51 0.01
CA VAL A 21 -14.22 -10.06 -0.58
C VAL A 21 -14.01 -9.50 -1.99
N HIS A 22 -12.82 -9.01 -2.29
CA HIS A 22 -12.53 -8.33 -3.54
C HIS A 22 -11.18 -8.76 -4.14
N ALA A 23 -11.22 -9.34 -5.33
CA ALA A 23 -10.06 -9.96 -5.99
C ALA A 23 -9.04 -8.95 -6.56
N ASP A 24 -9.36 -7.65 -6.58
CA ASP A 24 -8.45 -6.60 -7.08
C ASP A 24 -7.58 -5.98 -5.98
N VAL A 25 -7.56 -6.57 -4.78
CA VAL A 25 -6.77 -6.10 -3.65
C VAL A 25 -5.50 -6.93 -3.54
N ALA A 26 -4.36 -6.27 -3.62
CA ALA A 26 -3.04 -6.83 -3.34
C ALA A 26 -2.50 -6.32 -2.01
N TYR A 27 -1.55 -7.06 -1.43
CA TYR A 27 -0.82 -6.69 -0.22
C TYR A 27 0.52 -7.44 -0.14
N PRO A 28 1.46 -7.03 0.72
CA PRO A 28 2.74 -7.72 0.90
C PRO A 28 2.58 -9.22 1.22
N GLY A 29 3.17 -10.06 0.36
CA GLY A 29 3.09 -11.52 0.42
C GLY A 29 1.77 -12.13 -0.07
N SER A 30 0.93 -11.35 -0.76
CA SER A 30 -0.22 -11.89 -1.48
C SER A 30 0.21 -12.59 -2.77
N SER A 31 -0.50 -13.65 -3.18
CA SER A 31 -0.25 -14.33 -4.46
C SER A 31 -0.57 -13.46 -5.68
N SER A 32 -1.38 -12.41 -5.51
CA SER A 32 -1.72 -11.44 -6.55
C SER A 32 -0.59 -10.45 -6.83
N LEU A 33 0.40 -10.31 -5.94
CA LEU A 33 1.57 -9.45 -6.13
C LEU A 33 2.84 -10.09 -5.51
N PRO A 34 3.40 -11.15 -6.14
CA PRO A 34 4.55 -11.87 -5.59
C PRO A 34 5.85 -11.04 -5.58
N SER A 35 5.91 -9.96 -6.36
CA SER A 35 7.05 -9.04 -6.41
C SER A 35 7.21 -8.17 -5.15
N VAL A 36 6.23 -8.19 -4.24
CA VAL A 36 6.30 -7.51 -2.95
C VAL A 36 6.10 -8.54 -1.83
N PRO A 37 7.17 -9.24 -1.40
CA PRO A 37 7.14 -10.07 -0.20
C PRO A 37 6.81 -9.26 1.07
N ARG A 38 6.59 -9.97 2.18
CA ARG A 38 6.48 -9.32 3.50
C ARG A 38 7.83 -8.77 3.93
N GLY A 39 7.81 -7.64 4.63
CA GLY A 39 9.00 -6.93 5.10
C GLY A 39 9.76 -6.19 4.00
N THR A 40 9.22 -6.10 2.78
CA THR A 40 9.80 -5.28 1.72
C THR A 40 9.79 -3.80 2.15
N PRO A 41 10.93 -3.09 2.11
CA PRO A 41 11.00 -1.71 2.53
C PRO A 41 10.34 -0.77 1.52
N ASP A 42 9.94 0.42 1.98
CA ASP A 42 9.24 1.43 1.18
C ASP A 42 9.96 1.79 -0.12
N ASP A 43 11.28 1.90 -0.08
CA ASP A 43 12.10 2.22 -1.26
C ASP A 43 12.02 1.16 -2.36
N ASP A 44 11.67 -0.09 -2.00
CA ASP A 44 11.58 -1.21 -2.93
C ASP A 44 10.15 -1.44 -3.44
N TRP A 45 9.13 -1.33 -2.57
CA TRP A 45 7.74 -1.60 -2.99
C TRP A 45 7.04 -0.40 -3.63
N LEU A 46 7.35 0.85 -3.24
CA LEU A 46 6.73 2.05 -3.80
C LEU A 46 6.89 2.17 -5.33
N PRO A 47 8.09 1.93 -5.92
CA PRO A 47 8.27 1.95 -7.37
C PRO A 47 7.42 0.90 -8.09
N ILE A 48 7.21 -0.26 -7.46
CA ILE A 48 6.44 -1.38 -8.03
C ILE A 48 4.96 -1.00 -8.08
N VAL A 49 4.38 -0.60 -6.95
CA VAL A 49 2.95 -0.23 -6.90
C VAL A 49 2.65 1.00 -7.75
N GLY A 50 3.56 1.98 -7.79
CA GLY A 50 3.44 3.18 -8.61
C GLY A 50 3.42 2.86 -10.09
N ARG A 51 4.35 2.01 -10.56
CA ARG A 51 4.39 1.52 -11.94
C ARG A 51 3.15 0.74 -12.33
N LEU A 52 2.62 -0.07 -11.41
CA LEU A 52 1.39 -0.83 -11.61
C LEU A 52 0.12 0.02 -11.49
N GLY A 53 0.24 1.30 -11.10
CA GLY A 53 -0.89 2.22 -10.97
C GLY A 53 -1.85 1.87 -9.82
N LEU A 54 -1.37 1.13 -8.82
CA LEU A 54 -2.19 0.68 -7.70
C LEU A 54 -2.46 1.84 -6.73
N VAL A 55 -3.68 1.88 -6.19
CA VAL A 55 -4.06 2.84 -5.14
C VAL A 55 -3.72 2.26 -3.77
N VAL A 56 -2.85 2.93 -3.04
CA VAL A 56 -2.32 2.48 -1.75
C VAL A 56 -3.26 2.87 -0.61
N PHE A 57 -3.58 1.92 0.27
CA PHE A 57 -4.13 2.18 1.60
C PHE A 57 -3.05 1.89 2.65
N THR A 58 -2.77 2.86 3.52
CA THR A 58 -1.79 2.72 4.60
C THR A 58 -2.32 3.30 5.90
N ARG A 59 -1.89 2.74 7.04
CA ARG A 59 -2.09 3.37 8.36
C ARG A 59 -0.86 4.15 8.82
N ASP A 60 0.23 4.16 8.05
CA ASP A 60 1.42 4.90 8.46
C ASP A 60 1.09 6.40 8.57
N LYS A 61 1.29 6.92 9.78
CA LYS A 61 1.11 8.33 10.06
C LYS A 61 2.33 9.14 9.63
N ARG A 62 3.50 8.52 9.49
CA ARG A 62 4.76 9.18 9.12
C ARG A 62 4.69 9.79 7.72
N ILE A 63 4.00 9.11 6.81
CA ILE A 63 3.73 9.55 5.44
C ILE A 63 2.98 10.90 5.40
N ARG A 64 2.20 11.19 6.44
CA ARG A 64 1.46 12.45 6.57
C ARG A 64 2.34 13.59 7.05
N TYR A 65 3.44 13.34 7.76
CA TYR A 65 4.21 14.39 8.43
C TYR A 65 5.62 14.57 7.87
N ARG A 66 6.18 13.59 7.15
CA ARG A 66 7.52 13.66 6.59
C ARG A 66 7.49 14.10 5.12
N PRO A 67 8.04 15.28 4.78
CA PRO A 67 8.10 15.75 3.39
C PRO A 67 8.84 14.77 2.46
N VAL A 68 9.87 14.08 2.99
CA VAL A 68 10.67 13.09 2.23
C VAL A 68 9.81 11.90 1.78
N GLU A 69 8.97 11.38 2.68
CA GLU A 69 8.09 10.25 2.35
C GLU A 69 7.00 10.66 1.34
N ARG A 70 6.46 11.86 1.47
CA ARG A 70 5.55 12.43 0.45
C ARG A 70 6.24 12.60 -0.90
N GLN A 71 7.49 13.06 -0.91
CA GLN A 71 8.25 13.22 -2.14
C GLN A 71 8.48 11.86 -2.80
N SER A 72 8.76 10.80 -2.03
CA SER A 72 8.89 9.45 -2.58
C SER A 72 7.61 8.98 -3.29
N TRP A 73 6.43 9.29 -2.74
CA TRP A 73 5.15 8.98 -3.40
C TRP A 73 4.99 9.71 -4.73
N VAL A 74 5.29 11.01 -4.75
CA VAL A 74 5.22 11.81 -5.98
C VAL A 74 6.21 11.32 -7.02
N THR A 75 7.46 11.07 -6.61
CA THR A 75 8.55 10.58 -7.49
C THR A 75 8.17 9.26 -8.15
N HIS A 76 7.51 8.35 -7.43
CA HIS A 76 7.11 7.04 -7.95
C HIS A 76 5.68 7.02 -8.53
N GLY A 77 4.98 8.15 -8.58
CA GLY A 77 3.62 8.24 -9.12
C GLY A 77 2.56 7.50 -8.30
N VAL A 78 2.82 7.29 -7.02
CA VAL A 78 1.95 6.55 -6.10
C VAL A 78 0.74 7.41 -5.71
N ARG A 79 -0.45 6.81 -5.82
CA ARG A 79 -1.71 7.39 -5.37
C ARG A 79 -2.20 6.62 -4.16
N GLY A 80 -2.79 7.26 -3.18
CA GLY A 80 -3.32 6.52 -2.04
C GLY A 80 -3.98 7.35 -0.95
N PHE A 81 -4.49 6.64 0.04
CA PHE A 81 -5.20 7.15 1.19
C PHE A 81 -4.52 6.70 2.48
N ALA A 82 -4.23 7.67 3.35
CA ALA A 82 -3.77 7.39 4.71
C ALA A 82 -4.99 7.26 5.63
N LEU A 83 -5.22 6.05 6.15
CA LEU A 83 -6.31 5.78 7.08
C LEU A 83 -5.97 6.34 8.46
N THR A 84 -6.94 7.05 9.04
CA THR A 84 -6.76 7.75 10.31
C THR A 84 -7.92 7.42 11.23
N SER A 85 -7.63 7.30 12.52
CA SER A 85 -8.63 7.10 13.56
C SER A 85 -8.30 8.05 14.70
N THR A 86 -9.29 8.79 15.16
CA THR A 86 -9.31 9.42 16.48
C THR A 86 -9.56 8.29 17.48
N LYS A 87 -8.73 8.17 18.53
CA LYS A 87 -9.00 7.22 19.62
C LYS A 87 -10.45 7.44 20.09
N SER A 88 -11.27 6.41 19.99
CA SER A 88 -12.51 6.32 20.77
C SER A 88 -12.21 5.72 22.14
#